data_AF-B0K2F7-F1
#
_entry.id   AF-B0K2F7-F1
#
_cell.length_a   1.000
_cell.length_b   1.000
_cell.length_c   1.000
_cell.angle_alpha   90.00
_cell.angle_beta   90.00
_cell.angle_gamma   90.00
#
_symmetry.space_group_name_H-M   'P 1'
#
loop_
_entity.id
_entity.type
_entity.pdbx_description
1 polymer ?
#
loop_
_entity_poly.entity_id
_entity_poly.type
_entity_poly.pdbx_seq_one_letter_code
_entity_poly.pdbx_strand_id
1 'polypeptide(L)'
;MSLKTLFKEVMDNYIKARTSQPFKGNRIGDILRKEIPQEIQKFDFIGDEYFIKGSNGQGNWAEIPWVAIMDKNITQTTMEGVYIVYLFSSDMKRLYLTLNQGYTKLKDKYGKLVAIKKMLSLALKIRSKMEAKGWNTDNNLSIGNEFYEKGTIFYKKYENNDLPDDETLKNDLHDLINIYKNVSVLSGEDKEQIYENEEDYIPDNDTSYNVKDELDYIKSYIKNHGFSYNDKLIENFYLSLKSKPFLILAGISGTGKSKLARLFAEAIGCNTKNGRFMLVPVRPDWSDSTELLGYKDMHNKFHPGVLTNFIKKAINDINRPYFFVLDEMNLARVEYYFSDILSIIESRKKDGDRIVTDPLLIKELLDENSFHEYGNLYIPENLYFIGTVNMDETTFPFSKKVLDRANVIEFSDVNLDYFVGDIEEITEKVLNNSFLKSEFLTLNDCLDYREIIDDVILVLKKINDVLREGNLHFGYRVRDEISFYMIYNELNGLMDFDEAMDLEILQKILPRIHGSSISIKKILVELFKICSGNYEAKYDYEDMDVSDKMLKDMDNCVYPRSAEKIIYMVRRYEEDGFTSYWL
;
A
#
# COMPACT_ATOMS: atom_id res chain seq x y z
N MET A 1 20.02 -39.20 34.91
CA MET A 1 20.54 -37.94 35.50
C MET A 1 19.35 -37.01 35.66
N SER A 2 19.38 -36.05 36.58
CA SER A 2 18.25 -35.12 36.70
C SER A 2 18.18 -34.19 35.47
N LEU A 3 16.99 -33.69 35.14
CA LEU A 3 16.77 -32.86 33.95
C LEU A 3 17.59 -31.56 34.03
N LYS A 4 17.64 -30.94 35.22
CA LYS A 4 18.51 -29.80 35.54
C LYS A 4 19.98 -30.12 35.23
N THR A 5 20.45 -31.30 35.65
CA THR A 5 21.84 -31.72 35.45
C THR A 5 22.17 -31.86 33.96
N LEU A 6 21.25 -32.45 33.18
CA LEU A 6 21.41 -32.60 31.74
C LEU A 6 21.41 -31.26 31.01
N PHE A 7 20.50 -30.34 31.36
CA PHE A 7 20.50 -28.98 30.79
C PHE A 7 21.79 -28.23 31.11
N LYS A 8 22.27 -28.29 32.36
CA LYS A 8 23.54 -27.68 32.76
C LYS A 8 24.72 -28.25 31.97
N GLU A 9 24.77 -29.58 31.80
CA GLU A 9 25.84 -30.24 31.05
C GLU A 9 25.89 -29.77 29.58
N VAL A 10 24.72 -29.57 28.94
CA VAL A 10 24.65 -28.97 27.59
C VAL A 10 25.12 -27.52 27.62
N MET A 11 24.57 -26.68 28.50
CA MET A 11 24.89 -25.25 28.54
C MET A 11 26.39 -24.98 28.78
N ASP A 12 27.05 -25.79 29.61
CA ASP A 12 28.46 -25.61 29.94
C ASP A 12 29.43 -26.13 28.87
N ASN A 13 29.00 -27.12 28.07
CA ASN A 13 29.93 -27.86 27.21
C ASN A 13 29.61 -27.78 25.71
N TYR A 14 28.42 -27.30 25.31
CA TYR A 14 28.00 -27.33 23.90
C TYR A 14 28.89 -26.47 22.99
N ILE A 15 29.32 -25.28 23.42
CA ILE A 15 30.21 -24.42 22.60
C ILE A 15 31.55 -25.13 22.34
N LYS A 16 32.13 -25.76 23.37
CA LYS A 16 33.37 -26.54 23.22
C LYS A 16 33.14 -27.76 22.33
N ALA A 17 32.02 -28.46 22.49
CA ALA A 17 31.68 -29.62 21.68
C ALA A 17 31.52 -29.24 20.20
N ARG A 18 30.78 -28.17 19.89
CA ARG A 18 30.53 -27.75 18.50
C ARG A 18 31.77 -27.22 17.78
N THR A 19 32.71 -26.62 18.50
CA THR A 19 33.91 -25.99 17.91
C THR A 19 35.10 -26.93 17.81
N SER A 20 35.20 -27.92 18.71
CA SER A 20 36.45 -28.65 18.93
C SER A 20 36.30 -30.18 19.00
N GLN A 21 35.10 -30.72 18.83
CA GLN A 21 34.84 -32.16 18.96
C GLN A 21 34.07 -32.72 17.75
N PRO A 22 34.25 -34.02 17.43
CA PRO A 22 33.53 -34.66 16.33
C PRO A 22 32.01 -34.68 16.59
N PHE A 23 31.21 -34.53 15.53
CA PHE A 23 29.74 -34.56 15.60
C PHE A 23 29.20 -35.96 15.93
N LYS A 24 29.78 -37.01 15.30
CA LYS A 24 29.35 -38.40 15.48
C LYS A 24 29.87 -38.97 16.80
N GLY A 25 29.00 -39.59 17.59
CA GLY A 25 29.37 -40.22 18.87
C GLY A 25 29.67 -39.24 20.01
N ASN A 26 29.34 -37.96 19.86
CA ASN A 26 29.59 -36.96 20.89
C ASN A 26 28.65 -37.09 22.09
N ARG A 27 29.20 -37.05 23.31
CA ARG A 27 28.46 -37.06 24.58
C ARG A 27 27.36 -36.00 24.63
N ILE A 28 27.67 -34.74 24.32
CA ILE A 28 26.69 -33.64 24.37
C ILE A 28 25.60 -33.81 23.31
N GLY A 29 25.97 -34.32 22.14
CA GLY A 29 24.99 -34.69 21.10
C GLY A 29 24.04 -35.80 21.56
N ASP A 30 24.53 -36.76 22.34
CA ASP A 30 23.72 -37.86 22.88
C ASP A 30 22.82 -37.41 24.06
N ILE A 31 23.28 -36.47 24.89
CA ILE A 31 22.42 -35.82 25.90
C ILE A 31 21.20 -35.20 25.24
N LEU A 32 21.42 -34.38 24.20
CA LEU A 32 20.36 -33.67 23.49
C LEU A 32 19.42 -34.63 22.77
N ARG A 33 19.95 -35.58 22.00
CA ARG A 33 19.13 -36.45 21.12
C ARG A 33 18.47 -37.62 21.87
N LYS A 34 18.96 -38.01 23.05
CA LYS A 34 18.52 -39.22 23.76
C LYS A 34 18.14 -38.95 25.21
N GLU A 35 19.08 -38.48 26.04
CA GLU A 35 18.87 -38.46 27.50
C GLU A 35 17.84 -37.43 27.95
N ILE A 36 17.89 -36.19 27.44
CA ILE A 36 16.87 -35.18 27.76
C ILE A 36 15.48 -35.67 27.31
N PRO A 37 15.27 -36.12 26.04
CA PRO A 37 14.00 -36.71 25.64
C PRO A 37 13.53 -37.87 26.53
N GLN A 38 14.43 -38.78 26.93
CA GLN A 38 14.12 -39.91 27.80
C GLN A 38 13.72 -39.49 29.21
N GLU A 39 14.37 -38.49 29.80
CA GLU A 39 13.97 -37.98 31.11
C GLU A 39 12.61 -37.28 31.06
N ILE A 40 12.33 -36.47 30.02
CA ILE A 40 11.02 -35.81 29.85
C ILE A 40 9.91 -36.85 29.63
N GLN A 41 10.17 -37.92 28.89
CA GLN A 41 9.20 -38.99 28.63
C GLN A 41 8.76 -39.74 29.91
N LYS A 42 9.52 -39.65 31.01
CA LYS A 42 9.15 -40.26 32.30
C LYS A 42 8.12 -39.44 33.08
N PHE A 43 7.82 -38.21 32.68
CA PHE A 43 6.82 -37.40 33.35
C PHE A 43 5.42 -37.97 33.13
N ASP A 44 4.65 -38.03 34.21
CA ASP A 44 3.32 -38.65 34.32
C ASP A 44 2.26 -38.01 33.41
N PHE A 45 2.47 -36.77 32.99
CA PHE A 45 1.59 -36.04 32.08
C PHE A 45 2.00 -36.10 30.59
N ILE A 46 3.11 -36.78 30.27
CA ILE A 46 3.55 -37.01 28.88
C ILE A 46 3.03 -38.38 28.45
N GLY A 47 1.86 -38.40 27.82
CA GLY A 47 1.27 -39.62 27.26
C GLY A 47 1.83 -40.01 25.88
N ASP A 48 1.29 -41.10 25.33
CA ASP A 48 1.67 -41.65 24.02
C ASP A 48 1.33 -40.73 22.84
N GLU A 49 0.48 -39.72 23.05
CA GLU A 49 0.14 -38.69 22.06
C GLU A 49 1.31 -37.77 21.73
N TYR A 50 2.31 -37.67 22.62
CA TYR A 50 3.46 -36.80 22.41
C TYR A 50 4.63 -37.54 21.77
N PHE A 51 5.39 -36.80 20.96
CA PHE A 51 6.65 -37.24 20.40
C PHE A 51 7.75 -36.23 20.75
N ILE A 52 8.79 -36.69 21.45
CA ILE A 52 9.90 -35.85 21.91
C ILE A 52 11.13 -36.09 21.04
N LYS A 53 11.71 -35.01 20.52
CA LYS A 53 12.88 -35.07 19.65
C LYS A 53 13.89 -34.00 20.02
N GLY A 54 15.12 -34.41 20.25
CA GLY A 54 16.26 -33.50 20.37
C GLY A 54 17.05 -33.39 19.07
N SER A 55 17.64 -32.23 18.84
CA SER A 55 18.54 -31.97 17.71
C SER A 55 19.70 -31.08 18.12
N ASN A 56 20.90 -31.47 17.71
CA ASN A 56 22.11 -30.65 17.72
C ASN A 56 22.60 -30.38 16.29
N GLY A 57 21.72 -30.50 15.28
CA GLY A 57 22.01 -30.36 13.86
C GLY A 57 21.96 -31.69 13.07
N GLN A 58 22.07 -31.61 11.75
CA GLN A 58 22.04 -32.77 10.82
C GLN A 58 23.37 -32.88 10.08
N GLY A 59 24.26 -33.75 10.56
CA GLY A 59 25.60 -33.95 9.99
C GLY A 59 26.62 -32.89 10.41
N ASN A 60 26.18 -31.65 10.64
CA ASN A 60 26.96 -30.57 11.24
C ASN A 60 26.30 -30.07 12.54
N TRP A 61 27.09 -29.46 13.41
CA TRP A 61 26.58 -28.87 14.65
C TRP A 61 25.70 -27.65 14.36
N ALA A 62 24.50 -27.63 14.93
CA ALA A 62 23.64 -26.46 14.92
C ALA A 62 24.17 -25.40 15.88
N GLU A 63 23.99 -24.13 15.53
CA GLU A 63 24.28 -23.01 16.44
C GLU A 63 23.33 -23.01 17.64
N ILE A 64 22.06 -23.34 17.40
CA ILE A 64 20.99 -23.43 18.41
C ILE A 64 20.51 -24.89 18.47
N PRO A 65 20.99 -25.66 19.46
CA PRO A 65 20.40 -26.97 19.75
C PRO A 65 19.03 -26.79 20.38
N TRP A 66 18.20 -27.83 20.28
CA TRP A 66 16.85 -27.80 20.81
C TRP A 66 16.31 -29.18 21.18
N VAL A 67 15.30 -29.20 22.05
CA VAL A 67 14.49 -30.39 22.34
C VAL A 67 13.01 -30.03 22.22
N ALA A 68 12.32 -30.60 21.23
CA ALA A 68 10.93 -30.33 20.93
C ALA A 68 10.02 -31.45 21.45
N ILE A 69 8.83 -31.08 21.90
CA ILE A 69 7.75 -31.94 22.35
C ILE A 69 6.54 -31.58 21.47
N MET A 70 6.13 -32.51 20.61
CA MET A 70 5.09 -32.31 19.61
C MET A 70 3.91 -33.25 19.87
N ASP A 71 2.70 -32.75 19.78
CA ASP A 71 1.49 -33.58 19.78
C ASP A 71 1.30 -34.17 18.37
N LYS A 72 1.24 -35.51 18.28
CA LYS A 72 1.10 -36.25 17.02
C LYS A 72 -0.15 -35.86 16.21
N ASN A 73 -1.17 -35.31 16.87
CA ASN A 73 -2.41 -34.85 16.23
C ASN A 73 -2.31 -33.42 15.67
N ILE A 74 -1.28 -32.66 16.05
CA ILE A 74 -1.05 -31.26 15.64
C ILE A 74 0.06 -31.17 14.62
N THR A 75 1.24 -31.71 14.93
CA THR A 75 2.40 -31.67 14.05
C THR A 75 3.34 -32.84 14.29
N GLN A 76 3.98 -33.31 13.22
CA GLN A 76 5.01 -34.35 13.28
C GLN A 76 6.42 -33.79 13.03
N THR A 77 6.54 -32.49 12.73
CA THR A 77 7.81 -31.85 12.37
C THR A 77 7.93 -30.50 13.05
N THR A 78 9.16 -30.07 13.33
CA THR A 78 9.41 -28.69 13.81
C THR A 78 9.37 -27.65 12.68
N MET A 79 9.12 -28.09 11.44
CA MET A 79 9.03 -27.23 10.25
C MET A 79 7.63 -26.65 10.05
N GLU A 80 6.63 -27.15 10.76
CA GLU A 80 5.22 -26.70 10.68
C GLU A 80 4.46 -26.88 11.99
N GLY A 81 3.30 -26.23 12.09
CA GLY A 81 2.41 -26.34 13.24
C GLY A 81 2.96 -25.69 14.50
N VAL A 82 2.22 -25.82 15.60
CA VAL A 82 2.59 -25.32 16.93
C VAL A 82 3.11 -26.48 17.76
N TYR A 83 4.17 -26.25 18.53
CA TYR A 83 4.81 -27.26 19.38
C TYR A 83 5.55 -26.63 20.56
N ILE A 84 5.82 -27.43 21.59
CA ILE A 84 6.65 -27.02 22.71
C ILE A 84 8.11 -27.28 22.35
N VAL A 85 9.01 -26.35 22.69
CA VAL A 85 10.45 -26.55 22.47
C VAL A 85 11.29 -25.85 23.52
N TYR A 86 12.27 -26.60 24.01
CA TYR A 86 13.43 -26.09 24.74
C TYR A 86 14.47 -25.58 23.74
N LEU A 87 14.73 -24.28 23.73
CA LEU A 87 15.70 -23.61 22.85
C LEU A 87 16.87 -23.09 23.69
N PHE A 88 18.09 -23.50 23.35
CA PHE A 88 19.30 -22.96 23.96
C PHE A 88 19.75 -21.73 23.19
N SER A 89 20.13 -20.65 23.88
CA SER A 89 20.70 -19.48 23.20
C SER A 89 22.02 -19.84 22.52
N SER A 90 22.34 -19.14 21.43
CA SER A 90 23.59 -19.30 20.65
C SER A 90 24.86 -19.20 21.51
N ASP A 91 24.82 -18.41 22.59
CA ASP A 91 25.90 -18.25 23.57
C ASP A 91 25.83 -19.25 24.75
N MET A 92 24.84 -20.15 24.76
CA MET A 92 24.55 -21.13 25.80
C MET A 92 24.34 -20.56 27.21
N LYS A 93 24.15 -19.24 27.34
CA LYS A 93 23.89 -18.61 28.64
C LYS A 93 22.45 -18.78 29.10
N ARG A 94 21.52 -19.10 28.18
CA ARG A 94 20.09 -19.17 28.45
C ARG A 94 19.45 -20.41 27.84
N LEU A 95 18.47 -20.93 28.56
CA LEU A 95 17.54 -21.94 28.09
C LEU A 95 16.14 -21.34 28.09
N TYR A 96 15.41 -21.48 26.99
CA TYR A 96 14.05 -21.01 26.85
C TYR A 96 13.11 -22.21 26.73
N LEU A 97 12.12 -22.31 27.61
CA LEU A 97 10.96 -23.17 27.40
C LEU A 97 9.91 -22.36 26.65
N THR A 98 9.58 -22.77 25.42
CA THR A 98 8.70 -21.99 24.54
C THR A 98 7.55 -22.82 24.00
N LEU A 99 6.40 -22.19 23.83
CA LEU A 99 5.42 -22.61 22.83
C LEU A 99 5.78 -21.90 21.53
N ASN A 100 6.15 -22.64 20.50
CA ASN A 100 6.71 -22.11 19.26
C ASN A 100 6.00 -22.71 18.04
N GLN A 101 6.38 -22.24 16.85
CA GLN A 101 5.70 -22.57 15.59
C GLN A 101 6.71 -22.72 14.46
N GLY A 102 6.41 -23.63 13.54
CA GLY A 102 7.29 -23.98 12.44
C GLY A 102 7.36 -22.90 11.36
N TYR A 103 8.58 -22.42 11.07
CA TYR A 103 8.84 -21.39 10.06
C TYR A 103 9.04 -21.95 8.64
N THR A 104 9.73 -23.08 8.50
CA THR A 104 10.25 -23.55 7.20
C THR A 104 9.15 -23.75 6.15
N LYS A 105 8.08 -24.48 6.47
CA LYS A 105 7.00 -24.71 5.49
C LYS A 105 6.22 -23.44 5.17
N LEU A 106 6.08 -22.53 6.14
CA LEU A 106 5.47 -21.22 5.91
C LEU A 106 6.33 -20.37 4.97
N LYS A 107 7.65 -20.39 5.13
CA LYS A 107 8.59 -19.70 4.25
C LYS A 107 8.55 -20.29 2.85
N ASP A 108 8.60 -21.62 2.73
CA ASP A 108 8.60 -22.29 1.42
C ASP A 108 7.30 -22.02 0.64
N LYS A 109 6.17 -21.86 1.36
CA LYS A 109 4.86 -21.58 0.76
C LYS A 109 4.62 -20.08 0.49
N TYR A 110 5.07 -19.18 1.36
CA TYR A 110 4.66 -17.76 1.34
C TYR A 110 5.83 -16.76 1.28
N GLY A 111 7.08 -17.21 1.33
CA GLY A 111 8.26 -16.35 1.44
C GLY A 111 8.56 -15.87 2.86
N LYS A 112 9.79 -15.34 3.08
CA LYS A 112 10.32 -14.99 4.42
C LYS A 112 9.41 -14.05 5.20
N LEU A 113 9.01 -12.93 4.59
CA LEU A 113 8.26 -11.87 5.27
C LEU A 113 6.85 -12.33 5.66
N VAL A 114 6.13 -12.98 4.75
CA VAL A 114 4.77 -13.46 5.00
C VAL A 114 4.76 -14.58 6.02
N ALA A 115 5.76 -15.48 6.00
CA ALA A 115 5.90 -16.52 7.01
C ALA A 115 6.05 -15.93 8.42
N ILE A 116 6.91 -14.91 8.59
CA ILE A 116 7.08 -14.21 9.87
C ILE A 116 5.77 -13.52 10.29
N LYS A 117 5.08 -12.83 9.37
CA LYS A 117 3.80 -12.17 9.65
C LYS A 117 2.73 -13.17 10.10
N LYS A 118 2.61 -14.32 9.43
CA LYS A 118 1.68 -15.40 9.81
C LYS A 118 1.99 -15.96 11.19
N MET A 119 3.27 -16.16 11.52
CA MET A 119 3.70 -16.59 12.85
C MET A 119 3.32 -15.56 13.92
N LEU A 120 3.62 -14.28 13.71
CA LEU A 120 3.26 -13.22 14.67
C LEU A 120 1.75 -13.10 14.87
N SER A 121 0.96 -13.21 13.80
CA SER A 121 -0.50 -13.16 13.86
C SER A 121 -1.08 -14.34 14.65
N LEU A 122 -0.61 -15.56 14.38
CA LEU A 122 -1.02 -16.75 15.13
C LEU A 122 -0.65 -16.63 16.62
N ALA A 123 0.55 -16.11 16.92
CA ALA A 123 0.97 -15.87 18.29
C ALA A 123 0.05 -14.88 19.01
N LEU A 124 -0.32 -13.76 18.38
CA LEU A 124 -1.25 -12.78 18.94
C LEU A 124 -2.65 -13.38 19.16
N LYS A 125 -3.17 -14.15 18.19
CA LYS A 125 -4.48 -14.81 18.30
C LYS A 125 -4.52 -15.82 19.45
N ILE A 126 -3.44 -16.58 19.65
CA ILE A 126 -3.34 -17.52 20.78
C ILE A 126 -3.21 -16.76 22.10
N ARG A 127 -2.36 -15.73 22.16
CA ARG A 127 -2.18 -14.88 23.35
C ARG A 127 -3.47 -14.17 23.80
N SER A 128 -4.33 -13.76 22.86
CA SER A 128 -5.58 -13.07 23.21
C SER A 128 -6.68 -14.00 23.72
N LYS A 129 -6.64 -15.29 23.34
CA LYS A 129 -7.62 -16.30 23.74
C LYS A 129 -7.22 -17.09 25.00
N MET A 130 -5.99 -16.92 25.49
CA MET A 130 -5.45 -17.73 26.59
C MET A 130 -4.85 -16.89 27.71
N GLU A 131 -5.25 -17.19 28.93
CA GLU A 131 -4.52 -16.72 30.12
C GLU A 131 -3.32 -17.64 30.39
N ALA A 132 -2.12 -17.17 30.07
CA ALA A 132 -0.86 -17.85 30.40
C ALA A 132 -0.15 -17.12 31.57
N LYS A 133 -0.74 -17.15 32.77
CA LYS A 133 -0.18 -16.48 33.95
C LYS A 133 1.24 -17.00 34.26
N GLY A 134 2.18 -16.08 34.47
CA GLY A 134 3.58 -16.41 34.73
C GLY A 134 4.42 -16.73 33.48
N TRP A 135 3.85 -16.59 32.29
CA TRP A 135 4.55 -16.73 31.02
C TRP A 135 4.78 -15.37 30.36
N ASN A 136 5.93 -15.20 29.71
CA ASN A 136 6.20 -14.01 28.93
C ASN A 136 5.46 -14.10 27.59
N THR A 137 4.82 -12.99 27.23
CA THR A 137 4.04 -12.81 25.99
C THR A 137 4.62 -11.71 25.10
N ASP A 138 5.75 -11.12 25.49
CA ASP A 138 6.48 -10.16 24.67
C ASP A 138 7.35 -10.87 23.62
N ASN A 139 8.07 -10.08 22.82
CA ASN A 139 9.02 -10.58 21.82
C ASN A 139 10.48 -10.21 22.19
N ASN A 140 10.80 -10.14 23.49
CA ASN A 140 12.10 -9.66 24.00
C ASN A 140 13.14 -10.76 24.22
N LEU A 141 12.82 -12.01 23.87
CA LEU A 141 13.77 -13.12 23.96
C LEU A 141 14.94 -12.94 22.99
N SER A 142 16.13 -13.38 23.39
CA SER A 142 17.34 -13.32 22.58
C SER A 142 17.98 -14.71 22.54
N ILE A 143 17.67 -15.45 21.49
CA ILE A 143 18.19 -16.80 21.23
C ILE A 143 19.40 -16.70 20.28
N GLY A 144 19.43 -15.70 19.39
CA GLY A 144 20.41 -15.59 18.31
C GLY A 144 19.91 -16.17 17.00
N ASN A 145 18.59 -16.30 16.84
CA ASN A 145 17.96 -16.65 15.56
C ASN A 145 16.57 -16.02 15.47
N GLU A 146 16.46 -15.11 14.50
CA GLU A 146 15.27 -14.34 14.16
C GLU A 146 14.00 -15.22 14.07
N PHE A 147 14.09 -16.41 13.48
CA PHE A 147 12.90 -17.23 13.21
C PHE A 147 12.37 -17.91 14.46
N TYR A 148 13.26 -18.38 15.33
CA TYR A 148 12.85 -18.93 16.63
C TYR A 148 12.27 -17.84 17.54
N GLU A 149 12.85 -16.64 17.50
CA GLU A 149 12.39 -15.48 18.26
C GLU A 149 11.00 -15.03 17.80
N LYS A 150 10.82 -14.82 16.49
CA LYS A 150 9.54 -14.41 15.89
C LYS A 150 8.47 -15.51 15.94
N GLY A 151 8.87 -16.77 16.07
CA GLY A 151 7.95 -17.89 16.23
C GLY A 151 7.42 -18.08 17.63
N THR A 152 8.03 -17.47 18.63
CA THR A 152 7.65 -17.74 20.02
C THR A 152 6.27 -17.15 20.34
N ILE A 153 5.38 -17.98 20.88
CA ILE A 153 4.04 -17.62 21.35
C ILE A 153 4.09 -17.32 22.85
N PHE A 154 4.58 -18.26 23.65
CA PHE A 154 4.81 -18.06 25.09
C PHE A 154 6.21 -18.52 25.44
N TYR A 155 6.84 -17.90 26.43
CA TYR A 155 8.12 -18.41 26.92
C TYR A 155 8.40 -18.17 28.40
N LYS A 156 9.22 -19.06 28.96
CA LYS A 156 9.98 -18.86 30.20
C LYS A 156 11.47 -18.94 29.90
N LYS A 157 12.24 -18.09 30.59
CA LYS A 157 13.69 -17.97 30.43
C LYS A 157 14.40 -18.49 31.68
N TYR A 158 15.39 -19.34 31.49
CA TYR A 158 16.29 -19.82 32.55
C TYR A 158 17.72 -19.41 32.23
N GLU A 159 18.42 -18.80 33.19
CA GLU A 159 19.83 -18.42 33.05
C GLU A 159 20.74 -19.59 33.49
N ASN A 160 21.89 -19.78 32.85
CA ASN A 160 22.80 -20.91 33.13
C ASN A 160 23.21 -21.00 34.61
N ASN A 161 23.41 -19.84 35.23
CA ASN A 161 23.85 -19.73 36.63
C ASN A 161 22.69 -19.81 37.63
N ASP A 162 21.46 -19.86 37.15
CA ASP A 162 20.23 -19.85 37.96
C ASP A 162 19.19 -20.80 37.35
N LEU A 163 19.64 -22.00 36.95
CA LEU A 163 18.71 -23.05 36.50
C LEU A 163 17.85 -23.51 37.70
N PRO A 164 16.52 -23.55 37.54
CA PRO A 164 15.64 -23.97 38.62
C PRO A 164 15.82 -25.47 38.95
N ASP A 165 15.22 -25.94 40.04
CA ASP A 165 15.23 -27.36 40.39
C ASP A 165 14.34 -28.21 39.47
N ASP A 166 14.48 -29.53 39.55
CA ASP A 166 13.76 -30.47 38.69
C ASP A 166 12.24 -30.43 38.88
N GLU A 167 11.77 -30.14 40.11
CA GLU A 167 10.33 -29.97 40.39
C GLU A 167 9.77 -28.73 39.67
N THR A 168 10.49 -27.61 39.72
CA THR A 168 10.08 -26.39 39.01
C THR A 168 10.11 -26.58 37.49
N LEU A 169 11.16 -27.22 36.94
CA LEU A 169 11.22 -27.55 35.51
C LEU A 169 10.07 -28.46 35.08
N LYS A 170 9.72 -29.45 35.92
CA LYS A 170 8.59 -30.35 35.67
C LYS A 170 7.26 -29.59 35.69
N ASN A 171 7.04 -28.73 36.68
CA ASN A 171 5.81 -27.94 36.82
C ASN A 171 5.65 -26.92 35.68
N ASP A 172 6.72 -26.22 35.29
CA ASP A 172 6.70 -25.30 34.16
C ASP A 172 6.34 -26.02 32.85
N LEU A 173 6.88 -27.21 32.62
CA LEU A 173 6.53 -28.00 31.44
C LEU A 173 5.09 -28.50 31.50
N HIS A 174 4.61 -28.94 32.67
CA HIS A 174 3.23 -29.36 32.86
C HIS A 174 2.24 -28.24 32.54
N ASP A 175 2.52 -27.03 33.03
CA ASP A 175 1.71 -25.84 32.74
C ASP A 175 1.67 -25.54 31.24
N LEU A 176 2.81 -25.63 30.55
CA LEU A 176 2.84 -25.39 29.11
C LEU A 176 2.15 -26.48 28.30
N ILE A 177 2.21 -27.74 28.75
CA ILE A 177 1.45 -28.84 28.15
C ILE A 177 -0.05 -28.58 28.27
N ASN A 178 -0.53 -28.05 29.39
CA ASN A 178 -1.94 -27.69 29.55
C ASN A 178 -2.35 -26.53 28.62
N ILE A 179 -1.49 -25.52 28.45
CA ILE A 179 -1.69 -24.46 27.46
C ILE A 179 -1.72 -25.06 26.04
N TYR A 180 -0.78 -25.95 25.71
CA TYR A 180 -0.67 -26.58 24.40
C TYR A 180 -1.89 -27.45 24.05
N LYS A 181 -2.45 -28.19 25.02
CA LYS A 181 -3.71 -28.92 24.87
C LYS A 181 -4.89 -27.98 24.60
N ASN A 182 -4.96 -26.82 25.25
CA ASN A 182 -6.01 -25.83 24.94
C ASN A 182 -5.84 -25.25 23.53
N VAL A 183 -4.61 -25.14 23.02
CA VAL A 183 -4.36 -24.69 21.64
C VAL A 183 -4.87 -25.73 20.66
N SER A 184 -4.69 -27.02 20.96
CA SER A 184 -5.16 -28.12 20.11
C SER A 184 -6.69 -28.14 19.98
N VAL A 185 -7.41 -27.82 21.06
CA VAL A 185 -8.89 -27.71 21.07
C VAL A 185 -9.35 -26.53 20.21
N LEU A 186 -8.72 -25.36 20.34
CA LEU A 186 -9.00 -24.20 19.48
C LEU A 186 -8.64 -24.43 18.01
N SER A 187 -7.74 -25.37 17.73
CA SER A 187 -7.34 -25.74 16.36
C SER A 187 -8.23 -26.83 15.76
N GLY A 188 -9.05 -27.52 16.57
CA GLY A 188 -9.86 -28.68 16.18
C GLY A 188 -11.26 -28.34 15.67
N GLU A 189 -11.90 -27.30 16.22
CA GLU A 189 -13.19 -26.77 15.70
C GLU A 189 -13.00 -25.84 14.49
N ASP A 190 -11.76 -25.52 14.14
CA ASP A 190 -11.37 -24.48 13.19
C ASP A 190 -10.43 -25.00 12.07
N LYS A 191 -10.27 -26.32 11.87
CA LYS A 191 -9.37 -26.84 10.81
C LYS A 191 -9.80 -26.43 9.40
N GLU A 192 -11.10 -26.22 9.17
CA GLU A 192 -11.64 -25.72 7.89
C GLU A 192 -11.70 -24.18 7.83
N GLN A 193 -11.89 -23.47 8.96
CA GLN A 193 -11.94 -22.00 8.97
C GLN A 193 -10.58 -21.28 9.08
N ILE A 194 -9.50 -21.97 9.44
CA ILE A 194 -8.15 -21.38 9.50
C ILE A 194 -7.52 -21.20 8.11
N TYR A 195 -8.04 -21.90 7.08
CA TYR A 195 -7.47 -21.87 5.72
C TYR A 195 -8.44 -21.35 4.64
N GLU A 196 -9.70 -21.06 4.95
CA GLU A 196 -10.69 -20.57 3.96
C GLU A 196 -11.01 -19.07 4.00
N ASN A 197 -10.63 -18.33 5.05
CA ASN A 197 -10.76 -16.87 5.04
C ASN A 197 -9.50 -16.24 4.39
N GLU A 198 -9.35 -16.48 3.09
CA GLU A 198 -8.22 -16.04 2.27
C GLU A 198 -8.17 -14.53 1.95
N GLU A 199 -9.16 -13.71 2.34
CA GLU A 199 -9.16 -12.31 1.92
C GLU A 199 -8.82 -11.27 2.98
N ASP A 200 -8.82 -11.55 4.29
CA ASP A 200 -9.01 -10.49 5.30
C ASP A 200 -7.94 -10.26 6.39
N TYR A 201 -6.64 -10.27 6.07
CA TYR A 201 -5.64 -9.61 6.94
C TYR A 201 -4.42 -9.07 6.19
N ILE A 202 -4.40 -7.74 5.99
CA ILE A 202 -3.20 -7.01 5.58
C ILE A 202 -2.81 -6.11 6.77
N PRO A 203 -1.64 -6.31 7.41
CA PRO A 203 -1.26 -5.52 8.57
C PRO A 203 -0.95 -4.08 8.17
N ASP A 204 -1.55 -3.14 8.90
CA ASP A 204 -1.13 -1.75 9.00
C ASP A 204 0.30 -1.72 9.58
N ASN A 205 1.19 -1.02 8.88
CA ASN A 205 2.59 -0.72 9.18
C ASN A 205 3.65 -1.79 8.78
N ASP A 206 4.48 -1.37 7.83
CA ASP A 206 5.69 -1.97 7.27
C ASP A 206 5.49 -3.03 6.14
N THR A 207 4.87 -2.57 5.05
CA THR A 207 5.01 -3.12 3.71
C THR A 207 5.79 -2.13 2.86
N SER A 208 7.12 -2.12 2.98
CA SER A 208 7.98 -1.50 1.96
C SER A 208 7.81 -2.31 0.67
N TYR A 209 7.03 -1.76 -0.26
CA TYR A 209 6.91 -2.28 -1.61
C TYR A 209 8.13 -1.84 -2.41
N ASN A 210 8.69 -2.74 -3.23
CA ASN A 210 9.47 -2.28 -4.37
C ASN A 210 8.47 -1.78 -5.41
N VAL A 211 8.17 -0.49 -5.38
CA VAL A 211 7.14 0.13 -6.22
C VAL A 211 7.38 -0.17 -7.70
N LYS A 212 8.64 -0.20 -8.14
CA LYS A 212 8.97 -0.50 -9.54
C LYS A 212 8.53 -1.91 -9.93
N ASP A 213 8.83 -2.90 -9.09
CA ASP A 213 8.42 -4.29 -9.32
C ASP A 213 6.88 -4.43 -9.33
N GLU A 214 6.18 -3.72 -8.44
CA GLU A 214 4.72 -3.72 -8.40
C GLU A 214 4.12 -3.07 -9.66
N LEU A 215 4.69 -1.97 -10.14
CA LEU A 215 4.24 -1.30 -11.36
C LEU A 215 4.52 -2.15 -12.60
N ASP A 216 5.65 -2.85 -12.67
CA ASP A 216 5.97 -3.79 -13.74
C ASP A 216 5.02 -4.99 -13.75
N TYR A 217 4.61 -5.46 -12.56
CA TYR A 217 3.56 -6.45 -12.42
C TYR A 217 2.20 -5.93 -12.91
N ILE A 218 1.79 -4.72 -12.52
CA ILE A 218 0.54 -4.09 -12.96
C ILE A 218 0.53 -3.93 -14.49
N LYS A 219 1.63 -3.48 -15.10
CA LYS A 219 1.77 -3.40 -16.56
C LYS A 219 1.59 -4.76 -17.22
N SER A 220 2.22 -5.80 -16.68
CA SER A 220 2.09 -7.18 -17.17
C SER A 220 0.64 -7.69 -17.05
N TYR A 221 -0.02 -7.41 -15.92
CA TYR A 221 -1.44 -7.73 -15.72
C TYR A 221 -2.32 -7.06 -16.78
N ILE A 222 -2.15 -5.75 -16.98
CA ILE A 222 -2.90 -4.97 -17.98
C ILE A 222 -2.67 -5.52 -19.39
N LYS A 223 -1.41 -5.85 -19.73
CA LYS A 223 -1.03 -6.44 -21.02
C LYS A 223 -1.69 -7.80 -21.26
N ASN A 224 -1.73 -8.67 -20.25
CA ASN A 224 -2.41 -9.97 -20.36
C ASN A 224 -3.93 -9.85 -20.51
N HIS A 225 -4.51 -8.71 -20.14
CA HIS A 225 -5.91 -8.39 -20.38
C HIS A 225 -6.15 -7.71 -21.74
N GLY A 226 -5.13 -7.63 -22.61
CA GLY A 226 -5.24 -7.14 -23.98
C GLY A 226 -5.10 -5.63 -24.14
N PHE A 227 -4.59 -4.93 -23.12
CA PHE A 227 -4.38 -3.47 -23.18
C PHE A 227 -2.90 -3.15 -23.07
N SER A 228 -2.41 -2.24 -23.90
CA SER A 228 -1.08 -1.68 -23.79
C SER A 228 -1.19 -0.17 -23.82
N TYR A 229 -0.47 0.47 -22.92
CA TYR A 229 -0.43 1.92 -22.79
C TYR A 229 0.99 2.40 -23.03
N ASN A 230 1.13 3.68 -23.38
CA ASN A 230 2.43 4.29 -23.64
C ASN A 230 3.36 4.17 -22.42
N ASP A 231 4.66 4.20 -22.68
CA ASP A 231 5.68 4.17 -21.64
C ASP A 231 5.43 5.31 -20.65
N LYS A 232 5.51 4.99 -19.35
CA LYS A 232 5.27 5.88 -18.19
C LYS A 232 3.83 6.22 -17.83
N LEU A 233 2.80 5.84 -18.60
CA LEU A 233 1.42 6.15 -18.20
C LEU A 233 1.04 5.53 -16.85
N ILE A 234 1.48 4.30 -16.57
CA ILE A 234 1.15 3.58 -15.34
C ILE A 234 1.89 4.18 -14.14
N GLU A 235 3.15 4.56 -14.32
CA GLU A 235 3.94 5.32 -13.34
C GLU A 235 3.26 6.66 -13.03
N ASN A 236 2.85 7.40 -14.05
CA ASN A 236 2.16 8.67 -13.88
C ASN A 236 0.82 8.50 -13.13
N PHE A 237 0.04 7.50 -13.50
CA PHE A 237 -1.22 7.16 -12.84
C PHE A 237 -1.01 6.85 -11.35
N TYR A 238 0.01 6.05 -11.03
CA TYR A 238 0.40 5.73 -9.65
C TYR A 238 0.81 6.98 -8.86
N LEU A 239 1.75 7.77 -9.40
CA LEU A 239 2.24 8.98 -8.73
C LEU A 239 1.14 10.01 -8.53
N SER A 240 0.24 10.14 -9.50
CA SER A 240 -0.93 11.04 -9.43
C SER A 240 -1.88 10.66 -8.30
N LEU A 241 -2.16 9.36 -8.10
CA LEU A 241 -3.00 8.90 -7.00
C LEU A 241 -2.31 9.01 -5.64
N LYS A 242 -0.99 8.75 -5.60
CA LYS A 242 -0.20 8.80 -4.36
C LYS A 242 0.01 10.23 -3.86
N SER A 243 0.24 11.18 -4.78
CA SER A 243 0.31 12.62 -4.46
C SER A 243 -1.06 13.14 -4.02
N LYS A 244 -2.15 12.68 -4.65
CA LYS A 244 -3.50 13.07 -4.26
C LYS A 244 -4.58 12.07 -4.68
N PRO A 245 -5.53 11.71 -3.80
CA PRO A 245 -6.55 10.68 -4.09
C PRO A 245 -7.71 11.18 -4.97
N PHE A 246 -7.43 12.07 -5.93
CA PHE A 246 -8.40 12.50 -6.93
C PHE A 246 -7.72 12.72 -8.29
N LEU A 247 -8.12 11.90 -9.27
CA LEU A 247 -7.55 11.87 -10.61
C LEU A 247 -8.66 12.01 -11.66
N ILE A 248 -8.39 12.75 -12.72
CA ILE A 248 -9.25 12.88 -13.90
C ILE A 248 -8.51 12.25 -15.08
N LEU A 249 -9.17 11.33 -15.77
CA LEU A 249 -8.72 10.74 -17.02
C LEU A 249 -9.50 11.39 -18.16
N ALA A 250 -8.83 12.09 -19.06
CA ALA A 250 -9.46 12.82 -20.14
C ALA A 250 -8.95 12.32 -21.50
N GLY A 251 -9.80 12.31 -22.52
CA GLY A 251 -9.40 11.92 -23.88
C GLY A 251 -10.60 11.55 -24.73
N ILE A 252 -10.36 11.21 -26.00
CA ILE A 252 -11.42 10.86 -26.94
C ILE A 252 -12.19 9.61 -26.49
N SER A 253 -13.44 9.45 -26.92
CA SER A 253 -14.21 8.25 -26.59
C SER A 253 -13.53 6.98 -27.12
N GLY A 254 -13.59 5.88 -26.35
CA GLY A 254 -12.96 4.60 -26.75
C GLY A 254 -11.46 4.46 -26.46
N THR A 255 -10.79 5.45 -25.86
CA THR A 255 -9.37 5.41 -25.43
C THR A 255 -9.06 4.49 -24.25
N GLY A 256 -10.08 3.83 -23.67
CA GLY A 256 -9.88 2.89 -22.57
C GLY A 256 -9.67 3.54 -21.18
N LYS A 257 -10.07 4.80 -20.97
CA LYS A 257 -9.96 5.51 -19.67
C LYS A 257 -10.55 4.73 -18.49
N SER A 258 -11.83 4.39 -18.57
CA SER A 258 -12.54 3.63 -17.52
C SER A 258 -11.98 2.21 -17.38
N LYS A 259 -11.37 1.67 -18.46
CA LYS A 259 -10.71 0.36 -18.46
C LYS A 259 -9.35 0.41 -17.78
N LEU A 260 -8.54 1.46 -17.94
CA LEU A 260 -7.30 1.65 -17.20
C LEU A 260 -7.57 1.67 -15.70
N ALA A 261 -8.51 2.52 -15.26
CA ALA A 261 -8.88 2.62 -13.85
C ALA A 261 -9.30 1.27 -13.27
N ARG A 262 -10.10 0.50 -14.02
CA ARG A 262 -10.54 -0.84 -13.65
C ARG A 262 -9.37 -1.84 -13.59
N LEU A 263 -8.56 -1.94 -14.65
CA LEU A 263 -7.49 -2.93 -14.71
C LEU A 263 -6.38 -2.64 -13.70
N PHE A 264 -6.06 -1.37 -13.45
CA PHE A 264 -5.12 -0.97 -12.40
C PHE A 264 -5.65 -1.39 -11.02
N ALA A 265 -6.92 -1.11 -10.74
CA ALA A 265 -7.55 -1.51 -9.48
C ALA A 265 -7.58 -3.04 -9.33
N GLU A 266 -7.99 -3.77 -10.37
CA GLU A 266 -8.04 -5.24 -10.37
C GLU A 266 -6.65 -5.85 -10.18
N ALA A 267 -5.60 -5.30 -10.81
CA ALA A 267 -4.22 -5.76 -10.65
C ALA A 267 -3.75 -5.72 -9.18
N ILE A 268 -4.24 -4.76 -8.39
CA ILE A 268 -3.95 -4.60 -6.96
C ILE A 268 -5.02 -5.21 -6.04
N GLY A 269 -5.89 -6.05 -6.61
CA GLY A 269 -6.94 -6.82 -5.93
C GLY A 269 -8.21 -6.02 -5.64
N CYS A 270 -8.32 -4.76 -6.05
CA CYS A 270 -9.51 -3.94 -5.89
C CYS A 270 -10.48 -4.19 -7.06
N ASN A 271 -11.60 -4.89 -6.82
CA ASN A 271 -12.50 -5.29 -7.90
C ASN A 271 -13.98 -5.14 -7.51
N THR A 272 -14.88 -5.34 -8.48
CA THR A 272 -16.33 -5.21 -8.24
C THR A 272 -16.89 -6.37 -7.41
N LYS A 273 -16.27 -7.56 -7.46
CA LYS A 273 -16.75 -8.75 -6.74
C LYS A 273 -16.59 -8.61 -5.23
N ASN A 274 -15.45 -8.09 -4.78
CA ASN A 274 -15.22 -7.77 -3.36
C ASN A 274 -15.78 -6.39 -2.96
N GLY A 275 -16.41 -5.67 -3.89
CA GLY A 275 -17.08 -4.40 -3.63
C GLY A 275 -16.14 -3.22 -3.34
N ARG A 276 -14.83 -3.35 -3.62
CA ARG A 276 -13.84 -2.27 -3.46
C ARG A 276 -13.72 -1.37 -4.67
N PHE A 277 -14.21 -1.80 -5.83
CA PHE A 277 -14.28 -0.98 -7.05
C PHE A 277 -15.74 -0.67 -7.40
N MET A 278 -16.08 0.62 -7.51
CA MET A 278 -17.41 1.09 -7.93
C MET A 278 -17.28 2.07 -9.09
N LEU A 279 -18.02 1.81 -10.17
CA LEU A 279 -18.15 2.72 -11.32
C LEU A 279 -19.58 3.25 -11.36
N VAL A 280 -19.72 4.58 -11.33
CA VAL A 280 -20.99 5.30 -11.31
C VAL A 280 -21.04 6.22 -12.53
N PRO A 281 -21.94 5.98 -13.49
CA PRO A 281 -22.16 6.91 -14.58
C PRO A 281 -22.85 8.18 -14.07
N VAL A 282 -22.26 9.34 -14.34
CA VAL A 282 -22.87 10.64 -14.02
C VAL A 282 -24.05 10.87 -14.95
N ARG A 283 -25.10 11.53 -14.44
CA ARG A 283 -26.28 11.87 -15.23
C ARG A 283 -26.38 13.39 -15.42
N PRO A 284 -26.96 13.87 -16.54
CA PRO A 284 -27.06 15.31 -16.81
C PRO A 284 -27.89 16.10 -15.80
N ASP A 285 -28.82 15.44 -15.10
CA ASP A 285 -29.74 16.03 -14.11
C ASP A 285 -29.11 16.20 -12.72
N TRP A 286 -27.88 15.73 -12.52
CA TRP A 286 -27.16 15.91 -11.25
C TRP A 286 -26.83 17.38 -11.01
N SER A 287 -27.42 17.95 -9.97
CA SER A 287 -27.32 19.37 -9.65
C SER A 287 -26.82 19.67 -8.23
N ASP A 288 -26.76 18.67 -7.36
CA ASP A 288 -26.23 18.74 -6.01
C ASP A 288 -25.71 17.36 -5.55
N SER A 289 -25.24 17.27 -4.30
CA SER A 289 -24.62 16.06 -3.77
C SER A 289 -25.60 14.96 -3.38
N THR A 290 -26.91 15.13 -3.61
CA THR A 290 -27.97 14.20 -3.18
C THR A 290 -27.74 12.77 -3.66
N GLU A 291 -27.37 12.58 -4.93
CA GLU A 291 -27.18 11.24 -5.51
C GLU A 291 -25.98 10.49 -4.90
N LEU A 292 -24.93 11.23 -4.54
CA LEU A 292 -23.72 10.67 -3.97
C LEU A 292 -23.84 10.50 -2.46
N LEU A 293 -24.26 11.55 -1.75
CA LEU A 293 -24.25 11.61 -0.29
C LEU A 293 -25.58 11.18 0.34
N GLY A 294 -26.69 11.41 -0.34
CA GLY A 294 -28.03 11.13 0.16
C GLY A 294 -28.82 12.39 0.52
N TYR A 295 -30.07 12.18 0.91
CA TYR A 295 -30.99 13.25 1.26
C TYR A 295 -31.90 12.86 2.43
N LYS A 296 -32.54 13.86 3.02
CA LYS A 296 -33.57 13.69 4.04
C LYS A 296 -34.94 13.81 3.41
N ASP A 297 -35.81 12.83 3.63
CA ASP A 297 -37.17 12.86 3.10
C ASP A 297 -38.11 13.77 3.91
N MET A 298 -39.35 13.91 3.45
CA MET A 298 -40.39 14.71 4.12
C MET A 298 -40.77 14.19 5.51
N HIS A 299 -40.44 12.94 5.84
CA HIS A 299 -40.65 12.32 7.14
C HIS A 299 -39.42 12.44 8.05
N ASN A 300 -38.46 13.29 7.68
CA ASN A 300 -37.19 13.48 8.36
C ASN A 300 -36.28 12.25 8.38
N LYS A 301 -36.50 11.24 7.54
CA LYS A 301 -35.63 10.06 7.45
C LYS A 301 -34.52 10.29 6.43
N PHE A 302 -33.28 10.01 6.82
CA PHE A 302 -32.14 10.07 5.91
C PHE A 302 -32.07 8.82 5.02
N HIS A 303 -31.81 9.05 3.73
CA HIS A 303 -31.58 8.02 2.72
C HIS A 303 -30.14 8.18 2.20
N PRO A 304 -29.20 7.28 2.55
CA PRO A 304 -27.80 7.42 2.18
C PRO A 304 -27.60 7.22 0.68
N GLY A 305 -26.80 8.08 0.06
CA GLY A 305 -26.40 7.97 -1.35
C GLY A 305 -25.38 6.85 -1.59
N VAL A 306 -25.04 6.64 -2.87
CA VAL A 306 -24.13 5.56 -3.28
C VAL A 306 -22.75 5.69 -2.67
N LEU A 307 -22.23 6.91 -2.57
CA LEU A 307 -20.90 7.19 -2.05
C LEU A 307 -20.87 7.08 -0.52
N THR A 308 -21.93 7.47 0.18
CA THR A 308 -22.03 7.33 1.65
C THR A 308 -21.88 5.88 2.09
N ASN A 309 -22.59 4.96 1.42
CA ASN A 309 -22.47 3.52 1.71
C ASN A 309 -21.08 2.96 1.33
N PHE A 310 -20.49 3.47 0.25
CA PHE A 310 -19.16 3.06 -0.19
C PHE A 310 -18.06 3.50 0.80
N ILE A 311 -18.11 4.74 1.28
CA ILE A 311 -17.22 5.28 2.30
C ILE A 311 -17.30 4.47 3.59
N LYS A 312 -18.51 4.13 4.03
CA LYS A 312 -18.71 3.28 5.22
C LYS A 312 -17.99 1.93 5.11
N LYS A 313 -18.03 1.30 3.92
CA LYS A 313 -17.27 0.06 3.67
C LYS A 313 -15.77 0.30 3.71
N ALA A 314 -15.29 1.35 3.04
CA ALA A 314 -13.87 1.70 3.00
C ALA A 314 -13.28 1.98 4.39
N ILE A 315 -14.01 2.64 5.29
CA ILE A 315 -13.60 2.86 6.69
C ILE A 315 -13.41 1.55 7.46
N ASN A 316 -14.28 0.56 7.22
CA ASN A 316 -14.20 -0.74 7.89
C ASN A 316 -13.09 -1.65 7.32
N ASP A 317 -12.52 -1.30 6.16
CA ASP A 317 -11.46 -2.05 5.46
C ASP A 317 -10.29 -1.12 5.07
N ILE A 318 -9.78 -0.38 6.06
CA ILE A 318 -8.79 0.70 5.86
C ILE A 318 -7.48 0.26 5.20
N ASN A 319 -7.15 -1.03 5.33
CA ASN A 319 -5.90 -1.61 4.85
C ASN A 319 -5.90 -1.92 3.35
N ARG A 320 -7.04 -1.79 2.67
CA ARG A 320 -7.18 -2.11 1.26
C ARG A 320 -7.64 -0.91 0.46
N PRO A 321 -7.13 -0.69 -0.75
CA PRO A 321 -7.57 0.42 -1.57
C PRO A 321 -9.01 0.23 -2.07
N TYR A 322 -9.75 1.33 -2.12
CA TYR A 322 -11.10 1.47 -2.65
C TYR A 322 -11.11 2.51 -3.77
N PHE A 323 -11.72 2.17 -4.90
CA PHE A 323 -11.75 3.00 -6.10
C PHE A 323 -13.20 3.39 -6.41
N PHE A 324 -13.49 4.69 -6.37
CA PHE A 324 -14.79 5.25 -6.76
C PHE A 324 -14.63 6.02 -8.06
N VAL A 325 -15.12 5.44 -9.16
CA VAL A 325 -14.98 5.96 -10.51
C VAL A 325 -16.28 6.63 -10.96
N LEU A 326 -16.22 7.92 -11.28
CA LEU A 326 -17.28 8.70 -11.90
C LEU A 326 -17.08 8.68 -13.42
N ASP A 327 -17.95 7.96 -14.13
CA ASP A 327 -17.88 7.86 -15.58
C ASP A 327 -18.59 9.05 -16.22
N GLU A 328 -17.98 9.66 -17.24
CA GLU A 328 -18.48 10.87 -17.91
C GLU A 328 -18.72 12.02 -16.92
N MET A 329 -17.72 12.29 -16.09
CA MET A 329 -17.78 13.23 -14.98
C MET A 329 -18.23 14.64 -15.42
N ASN A 330 -17.89 15.05 -16.64
CA ASN A 330 -18.21 16.36 -17.20
C ASN A 330 -19.63 16.46 -17.81
N LEU A 331 -20.45 15.41 -17.73
CA LEU A 331 -21.84 15.43 -18.23
C LEU A 331 -22.74 16.35 -17.38
N ALA A 332 -22.38 16.56 -16.11
CA ALA A 332 -22.97 17.54 -15.22
C ALA A 332 -21.88 18.49 -14.66
N ARG A 333 -22.29 19.60 -14.04
CA ARG A 333 -21.36 20.55 -13.42
C ARG A 333 -20.74 19.93 -12.17
N VAL A 334 -19.50 19.46 -12.30
CA VAL A 334 -18.74 18.79 -11.24
C VAL A 334 -18.66 19.62 -9.96
N GLU A 335 -18.48 20.94 -10.09
CA GLU A 335 -18.42 21.83 -8.93
C GLU A 335 -19.73 21.94 -8.13
N TYR A 336 -20.85 21.39 -8.62
CA TYR A 336 -22.13 21.37 -7.92
C TYR A 336 -22.34 20.03 -7.20
N TYR A 337 -22.44 18.93 -7.95
CA TYR A 337 -22.76 17.63 -7.37
C TYR A 337 -21.61 17.03 -6.56
N PHE A 338 -20.37 17.43 -6.85
CA PHE A 338 -19.16 16.96 -6.16
C PHE A 338 -18.61 17.99 -5.17
N SER A 339 -19.35 19.07 -4.92
CA SER A 339 -18.89 20.24 -4.15
C SER A 339 -18.42 19.91 -2.72
N ASP A 340 -19.18 19.08 -2.00
CA ASP A 340 -18.88 18.66 -0.63
C ASP A 340 -17.60 17.82 -0.59
N ILE A 341 -17.44 16.87 -1.51
CA ILE A 341 -16.23 16.03 -1.60
C ILE A 341 -14.99 16.88 -1.90
N LEU A 342 -15.11 17.80 -2.85
CA LEU A 342 -14.04 18.76 -3.16
C LEU A 342 -13.68 19.61 -1.95
N SER A 343 -14.63 19.94 -1.08
CA SER A 343 -14.36 20.70 0.14
C SER A 343 -13.73 19.85 1.25
N ILE A 344 -14.10 18.59 1.37
CA ILE A 344 -13.70 17.72 2.49
C ILE A 344 -12.35 17.05 2.25
N ILE A 345 -11.99 16.80 0.98
CA ILE A 345 -10.62 16.38 0.62
C ILE A 345 -9.57 17.44 1.06
N GLU A 346 -9.96 18.70 1.26
CA GLU A 346 -9.09 19.77 1.79
C GLU A 346 -8.71 19.59 3.25
N SER A 347 -9.61 19.03 4.05
CA SER A 347 -9.45 18.97 5.50
C SER A 347 -8.67 17.74 5.95
N ARG A 348 -8.02 17.04 5.00
CA ARG A 348 -7.11 15.93 5.28
C ARG A 348 -6.07 16.36 6.29
N LYS A 349 -5.99 15.63 7.39
CA LYS A 349 -5.04 15.83 8.49
C LYS A 349 -4.59 14.48 9.05
N LYS A 350 -3.41 14.46 9.64
CA LYS A 350 -2.92 13.30 10.39
C LYS A 350 -3.63 13.23 11.74
N ASP A 351 -4.16 12.06 12.07
CA ASP A 351 -4.67 11.68 13.39
C ASP A 351 -3.98 10.37 13.79
N GLY A 352 -2.90 10.48 14.58
CA GLY A 352 -1.95 9.40 14.76
C GLY A 352 -1.28 8.98 13.45
N ASP A 353 -1.30 7.68 13.15
CA ASP A 353 -0.72 7.10 11.92
C ASP A 353 -1.70 7.15 10.71
N ARG A 354 -2.90 7.69 10.91
CA ARG A 354 -3.96 7.71 9.89
C ARG A 354 -4.20 9.10 9.35
N ILE A 355 -4.68 9.16 8.12
CA ILE A 355 -5.17 10.38 7.48
C ILE A 355 -6.70 10.35 7.52
N VAL A 356 -7.27 11.38 8.13
CA VAL A 356 -8.71 11.58 8.26
C VAL A 356 -9.09 12.95 7.70
N THR A 357 -10.36 13.12 7.33
CA THR A 357 -10.93 14.42 6.99
C THR A 357 -11.90 14.88 8.07
N ASP A 358 -12.40 16.11 7.95
CA ASP A 358 -13.58 16.52 8.69
C ASP A 358 -14.81 15.67 8.30
N PRO A 359 -15.87 15.64 9.14
CA PRO A 359 -17.06 14.83 8.89
C PRO A 359 -17.73 15.14 7.55
N LEU A 360 -18.12 14.07 6.85
CA LEU A 360 -18.73 14.10 5.53
C LEU A 360 -20.12 14.75 5.53
N LEU A 361 -20.92 14.46 6.55
CA LEU A 361 -22.32 14.85 6.64
C LEU A 361 -22.53 15.74 7.86
N ILE A 362 -23.20 16.87 7.66
CA ILE A 362 -23.62 17.75 8.74
C ILE A 362 -24.76 17.13 9.54
N LYS A 363 -24.79 17.40 10.86
CA LYS A 363 -25.73 16.79 11.79
C LYS A 363 -27.19 17.04 11.41
N GLU A 364 -27.48 18.19 10.82
CA GLU A 364 -28.83 18.62 10.43
C GLU A 364 -29.46 17.74 9.32
N LEU A 365 -28.63 17.12 8.47
CA LEU A 365 -29.06 16.20 7.41
C LEU A 365 -29.51 14.84 7.97
N LEU A 366 -29.10 14.49 9.19
CA LEU A 366 -29.27 13.17 9.78
C LEU A 366 -30.36 13.19 10.86
N ASP A 367 -31.24 12.19 10.85
CA ASP A 367 -32.07 11.87 12.02
C ASP A 367 -31.24 11.17 13.11
N GLU A 368 -31.79 11.05 14.33
CA GLU A 368 -31.05 10.48 15.47
C GLU A 368 -30.47 9.09 15.19
N ASN A 369 -31.23 8.22 14.51
CA ASN A 369 -30.77 6.87 14.20
C ASN A 369 -29.67 6.92 13.14
N SER A 370 -29.88 7.71 12.08
CA SER A 370 -28.90 7.87 11.00
C SER A 370 -27.63 8.59 11.47
N PHE A 371 -27.69 9.44 12.50
CA PHE A 371 -26.51 10.09 13.07
C PHE A 371 -25.56 9.07 13.71
N HIS A 372 -26.09 8.07 14.41
CA HIS A 372 -25.26 6.99 14.97
C HIS A 372 -24.52 6.19 13.89
N GLU A 373 -25.11 6.04 12.71
CA GLU A 373 -24.56 5.23 11.64
C GLU A 373 -23.66 6.02 10.67
N TYR A 374 -24.02 7.26 10.35
CA TYR A 374 -23.41 8.06 9.29
C TYR A 374 -22.76 9.37 9.78
N GLY A 375 -23.03 9.81 11.02
CA GLY A 375 -22.64 11.13 11.50
C GLY A 375 -21.14 11.36 11.67
N ASN A 376 -20.36 10.28 11.80
CA ASN A 376 -18.89 10.33 11.92
C ASN A 376 -18.17 9.81 10.67
N LEU A 377 -18.87 9.66 9.53
CA LEU A 377 -18.20 9.32 8.29
C LEU A 377 -17.24 10.45 7.87
N TYR A 378 -16.09 10.06 7.36
CA TYR A 378 -15.07 10.93 6.79
C TYR A 378 -14.55 10.27 5.51
N ILE A 379 -13.77 10.96 4.69
CA ILE A 379 -13.13 10.35 3.53
C ILE A 379 -11.88 9.61 4.02
N PRO A 380 -11.84 8.26 3.99
CA PRO A 380 -10.71 7.51 4.54
C PRO A 380 -9.51 7.53 3.59
N GLU A 381 -8.32 7.28 4.14
CA GLU A 381 -7.04 7.32 3.43
C GLU A 381 -6.87 6.23 2.35
N ASN A 382 -7.80 5.29 2.26
CA ASN A 382 -7.82 4.23 1.27
C ASN A 382 -8.83 4.44 0.14
N LEU A 383 -9.54 5.57 0.12
CA LEU A 383 -10.51 5.89 -0.92
C LEU A 383 -9.91 6.82 -1.98
N TYR A 384 -9.91 6.37 -3.23
CA TYR A 384 -9.41 7.09 -4.39
C TYR A 384 -10.56 7.41 -5.35
N PHE A 385 -10.68 8.68 -5.73
CA PHE A 385 -11.66 9.14 -6.70
C PHE A 385 -11.04 9.25 -8.10
N ILE A 386 -11.75 8.71 -9.10
CA ILE A 386 -11.34 8.85 -10.51
C ILE A 386 -12.52 9.38 -11.31
N GLY A 387 -12.35 10.47 -12.06
CA GLY A 387 -13.33 10.94 -13.04
C GLY A 387 -12.88 10.60 -14.45
N THR A 388 -13.75 10.09 -15.32
CA THR A 388 -13.46 9.96 -16.75
C THR A 388 -14.16 11.07 -17.53
N VAL A 389 -13.50 11.60 -18.56
CA VAL A 389 -13.95 12.75 -19.33
C VAL A 389 -13.79 12.46 -20.82
N ASN A 390 -14.86 12.64 -21.58
CA ASN A 390 -14.80 12.62 -23.04
C ASN A 390 -14.57 14.06 -23.53
N MET A 391 -13.48 14.28 -24.28
CA MET A 391 -13.10 15.59 -24.82
C MET A 391 -13.97 16.00 -26.03
N ASP A 392 -14.35 15.03 -26.86
CA ASP A 392 -14.99 15.24 -28.17
C ASP A 392 -16.39 15.88 -28.08
N GLU A 393 -17.05 15.68 -26.93
CA GLU A 393 -18.44 16.09 -26.69
C GLU A 393 -18.57 17.04 -25.49
N THR A 394 -17.46 17.65 -25.02
CA THR A 394 -17.42 18.33 -23.71
C THR A 394 -18.60 19.27 -23.48
N THR A 395 -19.45 18.90 -22.51
CA THR A 395 -20.69 19.63 -22.19
C THR A 395 -20.44 20.81 -21.25
N PHE A 396 -19.61 20.60 -20.20
CA PHE A 396 -19.25 21.64 -19.24
C PHE A 396 -17.73 21.69 -19.00
N PRO A 397 -17.09 22.87 -19.08
CA PRO A 397 -15.67 23.02 -18.75
C PRO A 397 -15.44 22.89 -17.24
N PHE A 398 -14.27 22.38 -16.85
CA PHE A 398 -13.88 22.28 -15.44
C PHE A 398 -13.52 23.64 -14.85
N SER A 399 -14.09 23.96 -13.69
CA SER A 399 -13.68 25.14 -12.93
C SER A 399 -12.30 24.95 -12.30
N LYS A 400 -11.58 26.06 -12.06
CA LYS A 400 -10.31 26.05 -11.30
C LYS A 400 -10.44 25.35 -9.94
N LYS A 401 -11.63 25.44 -9.31
CA LYS A 401 -11.92 24.75 -8.04
C LYS A 401 -11.73 23.23 -8.17
N VAL A 402 -12.13 22.63 -9.29
CA VAL A 402 -11.96 21.19 -9.55
C VAL A 402 -10.51 20.88 -9.93
N LEU A 403 -9.91 21.67 -10.84
CA LEU A 403 -8.55 21.41 -11.34
C LEU A 403 -7.45 21.58 -10.28
N ASP A 404 -7.63 22.52 -9.35
CA ASP A 404 -6.72 22.65 -8.20
C ASP A 404 -6.81 21.43 -7.25
N ARG A 405 -7.80 20.54 -7.45
CA ARG A 405 -8.06 19.36 -6.61
C ARG A 405 -7.69 18.03 -7.27
N ALA A 406 -7.48 18.00 -8.57
CA ALA A 406 -7.25 16.77 -9.34
C ALA A 406 -5.94 16.81 -10.11
N ASN A 407 -5.35 15.64 -10.35
CA ASN A 407 -4.43 15.43 -11.47
C ASN A 407 -5.24 15.17 -12.74
N VAL A 408 -4.78 15.59 -13.92
CA VAL A 408 -5.51 15.39 -15.20
C VAL A 408 -4.63 14.65 -16.20
N ILE A 409 -4.81 13.34 -16.33
CA ILE A 409 -4.09 12.54 -17.31
C ILE A 409 -4.86 12.54 -18.63
N GLU A 410 -4.26 13.11 -19.68
CA GLU A 410 -4.78 13.09 -21.04
C GLU A 410 -4.35 11.82 -21.80
N PHE A 411 -5.30 11.21 -22.50
CA PHE A 411 -5.10 10.07 -23.40
C PHE A 411 -5.14 10.58 -24.83
N SER A 412 -3.97 10.98 -25.34
CA SER A 412 -3.78 11.44 -26.72
C SER A 412 -3.57 10.29 -27.70
N ASP A 413 -2.82 9.26 -27.30
CA ASP A 413 -2.35 8.21 -28.20
C ASP A 413 -3.02 6.87 -27.93
N VAL A 414 -3.95 6.49 -28.81
CA VAL A 414 -4.48 5.12 -28.86
C VAL A 414 -3.54 4.31 -29.75
N ASN A 415 -2.71 3.47 -29.14
CA ASN A 415 -2.00 2.47 -29.91
C ASN A 415 -2.99 1.36 -30.32
N LEU A 416 -3.27 1.26 -31.62
CA LEU A 416 -4.14 0.25 -32.21
C LEU A 416 -3.42 -1.08 -32.48
N ASP A 417 -2.11 -1.16 -32.21
CA ASP A 417 -1.33 -2.37 -32.37
C ASP A 417 -1.85 -3.48 -31.47
N TYR A 418 -2.07 -4.64 -32.07
CA TYR A 418 -2.58 -5.82 -31.38
C TYR A 418 -1.42 -6.71 -30.92
N PHE A 419 -1.26 -6.86 -29.60
CA PHE A 419 -0.27 -7.77 -29.03
C PHE A 419 -0.92 -9.12 -28.67
N VAL A 420 -0.66 -10.14 -29.49
CA VAL A 420 -0.88 -11.55 -29.11
C VAL A 420 0.42 -12.05 -28.50
N GLY A 421 0.55 -11.91 -27.19
CA GLY A 421 1.59 -12.60 -26.43
C GLY A 421 1.10 -13.97 -25.94
N ASP A 422 2.02 -14.84 -25.55
CA ASP A 422 1.69 -16.01 -24.74
C ASP A 422 1.02 -15.52 -23.45
N ILE A 423 -0.23 -15.94 -23.23
CA ILE A 423 -1.00 -15.56 -22.04
C ILE A 423 -0.39 -16.30 -20.86
N GLU A 424 0.42 -15.61 -20.06
CA GLU A 424 0.81 -16.11 -18.74
C GLU A 424 -0.38 -16.03 -17.78
N GLU A 425 -0.49 -17.02 -16.88
CA GLU A 425 -1.52 -17.09 -15.85
C GLU A 425 -1.21 -16.05 -14.74
N ILE A 426 -1.44 -14.76 -15.04
CA ILE A 426 -1.30 -13.66 -14.09
C ILE A 426 -2.64 -13.44 -13.39
N THR A 427 -2.67 -13.71 -12.09
CA THR A 427 -3.82 -13.45 -11.21
C THR A 427 -3.81 -12.01 -10.70
N GLU A 428 -4.84 -11.58 -9.96
CA GLU A 428 -4.77 -10.34 -9.19
C GLU A 428 -3.82 -10.49 -7.99
N LYS A 429 -3.16 -9.40 -7.58
CA LYS A 429 -2.34 -9.34 -6.37
C LYS A 429 -2.98 -8.42 -5.35
N VAL A 430 -3.34 -8.91 -4.17
CA VAL A 430 -3.94 -8.07 -3.13
C VAL A 430 -2.87 -7.20 -2.47
N LEU A 431 -2.85 -5.91 -2.79
CA LEU A 431 -1.94 -4.94 -2.18
C LEU A 431 -2.60 -4.21 -0.98
N ASN A 432 -1.77 -3.85 0.00
CA ASN A 432 -2.14 -2.96 1.10
C ASN A 432 -2.33 -1.53 0.57
N ASN A 433 -3.17 -0.75 1.24
CA ASN A 433 -3.36 0.65 0.92
C ASN A 433 -2.06 1.48 1.02
N SER A 434 -1.09 1.09 1.85
CA SER A 434 0.24 1.74 1.93
C SER A 434 0.97 1.84 0.58
N PHE A 435 0.62 1.01 -0.41
CA PHE A 435 1.12 1.15 -1.78
C PHE A 435 0.76 2.51 -2.39
N LEU A 436 -0.49 2.95 -2.23
CA LEU A 436 -1.05 4.18 -2.80
C LEU A 436 -1.21 5.33 -1.78
N LYS A 437 -1.20 5.03 -0.48
CA LYS A 437 -1.39 6.01 0.60
C LYS A 437 -0.33 7.11 0.50
N SER A 438 -0.80 8.37 0.56
CA SER A 438 0.06 9.54 0.69
C SER A 438 0.77 9.52 2.05
N GLU A 439 2.07 9.79 2.06
CA GLU A 439 2.90 9.94 3.27
C GLU A 439 3.03 11.42 3.70
N PHE A 440 2.96 12.32 2.72
CA PHE A 440 3.05 13.77 2.89
C PHE A 440 1.68 14.43 2.72
N LEU A 441 1.35 15.39 3.60
CA LEU A 441 0.18 16.26 3.46
C LEU A 441 0.57 17.73 3.29
N THR A 442 1.75 18.11 3.78
CA THR A 442 2.31 19.47 3.71
C THR A 442 3.80 19.40 3.39
N LEU A 443 4.38 20.47 2.83
CA LEU A 443 5.84 20.52 2.60
C LEU A 443 6.67 20.40 3.89
N ASN A 444 6.09 20.71 5.06
CA ASN A 444 6.76 20.51 6.34
C ASN A 444 6.95 19.01 6.67
N ASP A 445 6.21 18.11 6.02
CA ASP A 445 6.43 16.67 6.12
C ASP A 445 7.65 16.21 5.28
N CYS A 446 8.20 17.07 4.42
CA CYS A 446 9.20 16.71 3.41
C CYS A 446 10.59 17.33 3.67
N LEU A 447 10.93 17.61 4.93
CA LEU A 447 12.17 18.32 5.28
C LEU A 447 13.47 17.62 4.86
N ASP A 448 13.42 16.31 4.64
CA ASP A 448 14.56 15.50 4.19
C ASP A 448 14.77 15.57 2.67
N TYR A 449 13.83 16.15 1.91
CA TYR A 449 13.81 16.22 0.44
C TYR A 449 13.97 17.66 -0.07
N ARG A 450 14.73 18.50 0.62
CA ARG A 450 14.82 19.94 0.29
C ARG A 450 15.39 20.21 -1.10
N GLU A 451 16.37 19.43 -1.53
CA GLU A 451 17.05 19.65 -2.81
C GLU A 451 16.06 19.54 -3.98
N ILE A 452 15.32 18.43 -4.06
CA ILE A 452 14.27 18.26 -5.09
C ILE A 452 13.16 19.30 -4.97
N ILE A 453 12.76 19.69 -3.75
CA ILE A 453 11.74 20.73 -3.55
C ILE A 453 12.22 22.08 -4.10
N ASP A 454 13.47 22.46 -3.85
CA ASP A 454 14.04 23.72 -4.31
C ASP A 454 14.11 23.76 -5.85
N ASP A 455 14.50 22.64 -6.48
CA ASP A 455 14.53 22.51 -7.94
C ASP A 455 13.12 22.61 -8.56
N VAL A 456 12.14 21.90 -7.99
CA VAL A 456 10.73 22.00 -8.41
C VAL A 456 10.21 23.44 -8.26
N ILE A 457 10.45 24.06 -7.11
CA ILE A 457 10.00 25.44 -6.84
C ILE A 457 10.64 26.43 -7.81
N LEU A 458 11.88 26.22 -8.23
CA LEU A 458 12.55 27.07 -9.22
C LEU A 458 11.81 27.05 -10.56
N VAL A 459 11.42 25.88 -11.05
CA VAL A 459 10.63 25.75 -12.30
C VAL A 459 9.24 26.35 -12.12
N LEU A 460 8.56 26.03 -11.03
CA LEU A 460 7.20 26.54 -10.75
C LEU A 460 7.16 28.05 -10.62
N LYS A 461 8.18 28.70 -10.05
CA LYS A 461 8.25 30.17 -9.96
C LYS A 461 8.26 30.80 -11.35
N LYS A 462 9.10 30.30 -12.27
CA LYS A 462 9.18 30.80 -13.65
C LYS A 462 7.83 30.70 -14.36
N ILE A 463 7.19 29.53 -14.25
CA ILE A 463 5.87 29.28 -14.85
C ILE A 463 4.81 30.20 -14.23
N ASN A 464 4.79 30.32 -12.90
CA ASN A 464 3.79 31.10 -12.20
C ASN A 464 3.91 32.62 -12.47
N ASP A 465 5.13 33.11 -12.74
CA ASP A 465 5.35 34.49 -13.16
C ASP A 465 4.75 34.77 -14.55
N VAL A 466 4.90 33.85 -15.51
CA VAL A 466 4.23 33.94 -16.84
C VAL A 466 2.71 33.92 -16.68
N LEU A 467 2.17 32.98 -15.90
CA LEU A 467 0.73 32.84 -15.69
C LEU A 467 0.08 34.02 -14.96
N ARG A 468 0.87 34.83 -14.24
CA ARG A 468 0.37 36.00 -13.50
C ARG A 468 -0.26 37.05 -14.42
N GLU A 469 0.27 37.21 -15.64
CA GLU A 469 -0.26 38.16 -16.63
C GLU A 469 -1.73 37.91 -17.00
N GLY A 470 -2.16 36.65 -17.00
CA GLY A 470 -3.54 36.25 -17.33
C GLY A 470 -4.43 35.96 -16.13
N ASN A 471 -4.00 36.25 -14.89
CA ASN A 471 -4.67 35.78 -13.67
C ASN A 471 -4.88 34.24 -13.66
N LEU A 472 -3.93 33.52 -14.25
CA LEU A 472 -3.89 32.05 -14.30
C LEU A 472 -2.86 31.47 -13.33
N HIS A 473 -2.26 32.28 -12.46
CA HIS A 473 -1.32 31.79 -11.45
C HIS A 473 -1.99 30.78 -10.49
N PHE A 474 -1.19 29.90 -9.88
CA PHE A 474 -1.65 28.90 -8.91
C PHE A 474 -1.10 29.18 -7.51
N GLY A 475 -1.80 28.63 -6.51
CA GLY A 475 -1.46 28.77 -5.10
C GLY A 475 -0.59 27.63 -4.57
N TYR A 476 -0.40 27.64 -3.24
CA TYR A 476 0.43 26.66 -2.52
C TYR A 476 0.06 25.22 -2.78
N ARG A 477 -1.22 24.97 -3.03
CA ARG A 477 -1.71 23.62 -3.20
C ARG A 477 -1.17 22.90 -4.44
N VAL A 478 -1.22 23.57 -5.59
CA VAL A 478 -0.67 23.02 -6.83
C VAL A 478 0.83 22.83 -6.67
N ARG A 479 1.53 23.77 -6.01
CA ARG A 479 2.95 23.63 -5.67
C ARG A 479 3.22 22.38 -4.82
N ASP A 480 2.47 22.19 -3.74
CA ASP A 480 2.69 21.10 -2.79
C ASP A 480 2.42 19.74 -3.47
N GLU A 481 1.36 19.63 -4.26
CA GLU A 481 1.03 18.42 -5.02
C GLU A 481 2.12 18.03 -6.02
N ILE A 482 2.60 19.00 -6.82
CA ILE A 482 3.71 18.78 -7.76
C ILE A 482 4.97 18.36 -6.98
N SER A 483 5.24 18.99 -5.85
CA SER A 483 6.39 18.63 -5.01
C SER A 483 6.28 17.19 -4.49
N PHE A 484 5.11 16.77 -4.00
CA PHE A 484 4.90 15.39 -3.53
C PHE A 484 5.04 14.38 -4.67
N TYR A 485 4.49 14.68 -5.84
CA TYR A 485 4.65 13.86 -7.04
C TYR A 485 6.13 13.62 -7.34
N MET A 486 6.91 14.71 -7.38
CA MET A 486 8.33 14.67 -7.71
C MET A 486 9.16 13.93 -6.65
N ILE A 487 8.85 14.10 -5.37
CA ILE A 487 9.49 13.35 -4.28
C ILE A 487 9.20 11.84 -4.42
N TYR A 488 7.94 11.46 -4.65
CA TYR A 488 7.61 10.03 -4.83
C TYR A 488 8.25 9.45 -6.09
N ASN A 489 8.41 10.24 -7.14
CA ASN A 489 9.13 9.83 -8.34
C ASN A 489 10.61 9.52 -8.03
N GLU A 490 11.30 10.44 -7.34
CA GLU A 490 12.71 10.28 -6.96
C GLU A 490 12.92 9.08 -6.02
N LEU A 491 12.09 8.97 -4.97
CA LEU A 491 12.14 7.87 -4.00
C LEU A 491 12.03 6.49 -4.64
N ASN A 492 11.25 6.37 -5.71
CA ASN A 492 10.98 5.10 -6.38
C ASN A 492 11.78 4.92 -7.68
N GLY A 493 12.56 5.93 -8.10
CA GLY A 493 13.37 5.90 -9.33
C GLY A 493 12.56 5.56 -10.58
N LEU A 494 11.39 6.17 -10.75
CA LEU A 494 10.44 5.82 -11.82
C LEU A 494 10.74 6.52 -13.14
N MET A 495 11.01 7.83 -13.09
CA MET A 495 11.32 8.70 -14.23
C MET A 495 12.47 9.65 -13.84
N ASP A 496 13.17 10.19 -14.83
CA ASP A 496 14.08 11.30 -14.56
C ASP A 496 13.29 12.58 -14.17
N PHE A 497 14.02 13.58 -13.68
CA PHE A 497 13.41 14.81 -13.18
C PHE A 497 12.61 15.55 -14.26
N ASP A 498 13.19 15.72 -15.44
CA ASP A 498 12.58 16.51 -16.50
C ASP A 498 11.36 15.80 -17.10
N GLU A 499 11.40 14.47 -17.24
CA GLU A 499 10.27 13.65 -17.68
C GLU A 499 9.09 13.74 -16.70
N ALA A 500 9.36 13.64 -15.39
CA ALA A 500 8.32 13.76 -14.36
C ALA A 500 7.76 15.19 -14.28
N MET A 501 8.63 16.20 -14.37
CA MET A 501 8.22 17.61 -14.37
C MET A 501 7.39 17.97 -15.60
N ASP A 502 7.74 17.45 -16.77
CA ASP A 502 6.99 17.62 -18.01
C ASP A 502 5.54 17.11 -17.87
N LEU A 503 5.36 15.92 -17.26
CA LEU A 503 4.03 15.41 -16.96
C LEU A 503 3.25 16.32 -16.01
N GLU A 504 3.87 16.83 -14.95
CA GLU A 504 3.22 17.74 -14.00
C GLU A 504 2.83 19.09 -14.63
N ILE A 505 3.65 19.63 -15.54
CA ILE A 505 3.28 20.82 -16.32
C ILE A 505 2.05 20.51 -17.19
N LEU A 506 2.09 19.40 -17.92
CA LEU A 506 1.01 18.95 -18.78
C LEU A 506 -0.31 18.73 -18.03
N GLN A 507 -0.28 18.09 -16.85
CA GLN A 507 -1.48 17.63 -16.14
C GLN A 507 -1.98 18.54 -15.03
N LYS A 508 -1.15 19.45 -14.49
CA LYS A 508 -1.56 20.39 -13.42
C LYS A 508 -1.60 21.85 -13.86
N ILE A 509 -0.83 22.22 -14.87
CA ILE A 509 -0.68 23.62 -15.26
C ILE A 509 -1.50 23.93 -16.52
N LEU A 510 -1.22 23.22 -17.62
CA LEU A 510 -1.87 23.47 -18.91
C LEU A 510 -3.41 23.33 -18.91
N PRO A 511 -4.05 22.43 -18.12
CA PRO A 511 -5.51 22.29 -18.12
C PRO A 511 -6.27 23.53 -17.66
N ARG A 512 -5.56 24.47 -17.00
CA ARG A 512 -6.09 25.74 -16.48
C ARG A 512 -6.09 26.84 -17.54
N ILE A 513 -5.51 26.60 -18.71
CA ILE A 513 -5.35 27.58 -19.79
C ILE A 513 -6.41 27.35 -20.86
N HIS A 514 -7.28 28.33 -21.04
CA HIS A 514 -8.26 28.39 -22.13
C HIS A 514 -8.69 29.83 -22.36
N GLY A 515 -9.14 30.15 -23.57
CA GLY A 515 -9.68 31.48 -23.90
C GLY A 515 -9.34 31.95 -25.32
N SER A 516 -9.84 33.13 -25.64
CA SER A 516 -9.69 33.82 -26.94
C SER A 516 -8.96 35.17 -26.84
N SER A 517 -8.41 35.51 -25.67
CA SER A 517 -7.69 36.78 -25.50
C SER A 517 -6.24 36.65 -25.96
N ILE A 518 -5.67 37.73 -26.50
CA ILE A 518 -4.26 37.79 -26.93
C ILE A 518 -3.29 37.43 -25.81
N SER A 519 -3.66 37.72 -24.56
CA SER A 519 -2.90 37.34 -23.37
C SER A 519 -2.73 35.82 -23.23
N ILE A 520 -3.69 35.01 -23.69
CA ILE A 520 -3.58 33.55 -23.69
C ILE A 520 -2.52 33.10 -24.69
N LYS A 521 -2.53 33.64 -25.91
CA LYS A 521 -1.48 33.36 -26.91
C LYS A 521 -0.10 33.72 -26.37
N LYS A 522 0.03 34.91 -25.78
CA LYS A 522 1.29 35.35 -25.13
C LYS A 522 1.75 34.39 -24.05
N ILE A 523 0.86 33.99 -23.13
CA ILE A 523 1.16 33.03 -22.08
C ILE A 523 1.66 31.70 -22.67
N LEU A 524 0.98 31.16 -23.67
CA LEU A 524 1.39 29.91 -24.31
C LEU A 524 2.77 30.01 -24.95
N VAL A 525 3.06 31.12 -25.65
CA VAL A 525 4.37 31.37 -26.25
C VAL A 525 5.48 31.46 -25.20
N GLU A 526 5.23 32.16 -24.09
CA GLU A 526 6.20 32.26 -22.99
C GLU A 526 6.38 30.93 -22.23
N LEU A 527 5.33 30.12 -22.09
CA LEU A 527 5.44 28.77 -21.54
C LEU A 527 6.22 27.85 -22.47
N PHE A 528 6.06 27.98 -23.79
CA PHE A 528 6.86 27.23 -24.76
C PHE A 528 8.35 27.51 -24.60
N LYS A 529 8.76 28.78 -24.39
CA LYS A 529 10.17 29.15 -24.12
C LYS A 529 10.74 28.44 -22.89
N ILE A 530 9.92 28.28 -21.84
CA ILE A 530 10.31 27.51 -20.66
C ILE A 530 10.46 26.03 -21.02
N CYS A 531 9.49 25.45 -21.72
CA CYS A 531 9.46 24.02 -22.07
C CYS A 531 10.55 23.63 -23.09
N SER A 532 10.93 24.53 -23.99
CA SER A 532 12.01 24.31 -24.94
C SER A 532 13.40 24.52 -24.34
N GLY A 533 13.49 25.17 -23.16
CA GLY A 533 14.76 25.63 -22.60
C GLY A 533 15.39 26.79 -23.39
N ASN A 534 14.70 27.33 -24.40
CA ASN A 534 15.18 28.40 -25.26
C ASN A 534 14.40 29.72 -25.01
N TYR A 535 15.08 30.67 -24.36
CA TYR A 535 14.53 31.99 -24.04
C TYR A 535 14.82 33.06 -25.11
N GLU A 536 15.31 32.69 -26.30
CA GLU A 536 15.63 33.64 -27.36
C GLU A 536 14.38 34.35 -27.93
N ALA A 537 14.59 35.52 -28.53
CA ALA A 537 13.55 36.34 -29.17
C ALA A 537 12.98 35.74 -30.48
N LYS A 538 13.20 34.44 -30.73
CA LYS A 538 12.72 33.73 -31.93
C LYS A 538 11.21 33.52 -31.96
N TYR A 539 10.56 33.52 -30.79
CA TYR A 539 9.12 33.28 -30.67
C TYR A 539 8.44 34.55 -30.15
N ASP A 540 7.73 35.23 -31.05
CA ASP A 540 6.91 36.39 -30.73
C ASP A 540 5.43 36.01 -30.85
N TYR A 541 4.62 36.41 -29.87
CA TYR A 541 3.18 36.13 -29.90
C TYR A 541 2.45 36.94 -30.97
N GLU A 542 3.05 38.04 -31.45
CA GLU A 542 2.52 38.87 -32.53
C GLU A 542 2.67 38.23 -33.91
N ASP A 543 3.58 37.25 -34.05
CA ASP A 543 3.74 36.48 -35.28
C ASP A 543 2.47 35.65 -35.56
N MET A 544 2.01 35.63 -36.81
CA MET A 544 0.83 34.87 -37.22
C MET A 544 1.09 33.36 -37.36
N ASP A 545 2.35 32.95 -37.50
CA ASP A 545 2.81 31.58 -37.76
C ASP A 545 3.77 31.07 -36.67
N VAL A 546 3.62 31.55 -35.43
CA VAL A 546 4.59 31.22 -34.38
C VAL A 546 4.56 29.73 -34.04
N SER A 547 3.40 29.07 -34.18
CA SER A 547 3.28 27.62 -33.99
C SER A 547 4.17 26.80 -34.95
N ASP A 548 4.27 27.21 -36.21
CA ASP A 548 5.15 26.56 -37.20
C ASP A 548 6.64 26.74 -36.87
N LYS A 549 7.01 27.88 -36.26
CA LYS A 549 8.38 28.12 -35.79
C LYS A 549 8.70 27.25 -34.58
N MET A 550 7.78 27.15 -33.63
CA MET A 550 7.91 26.29 -32.46
C MET A 550 8.05 24.82 -32.84
N LEU A 551 7.23 24.34 -33.78
CA LEU A 551 7.26 22.94 -34.24
C LEU A 551 8.61 22.52 -34.82
N LYS A 552 9.35 23.45 -35.45
CA LYS A 552 10.69 23.17 -36.00
C LYS A 552 11.76 22.93 -34.94
N ASP A 553 11.55 23.41 -33.71
CA ASP A 553 12.52 23.33 -32.63
C ASP A 553 12.17 22.23 -31.60
N MET A 554 11.24 21.33 -31.94
CA MET A 554 10.67 20.33 -31.04
C MET A 554 11.67 19.27 -30.54
N ASP A 555 12.63 18.89 -31.38
CA ASP A 555 13.56 17.77 -31.11
C ASP A 555 14.50 18.00 -29.92
N ASN A 556 14.60 19.24 -29.40
CA ASN A 556 15.53 19.59 -28.30
C ASN A 556 14.81 20.20 -27.09
N CYS A 557 13.50 20.00 -26.95
CA CYS A 557 12.76 20.52 -25.81
C CYS A 557 13.12 19.80 -24.50
N VAL A 558 13.22 20.57 -23.41
CA VAL A 558 13.41 20.05 -22.04
C VAL A 558 12.15 19.32 -21.57
N TYR A 559 10.98 19.89 -21.85
CA TYR A 559 9.65 19.35 -21.53
C TYR A 559 8.86 19.09 -22.82
N PRO A 560 9.15 18.00 -23.55
CA PRO A 560 8.60 17.76 -24.88
C PRO A 560 7.07 17.59 -24.87
N ARG A 561 6.47 16.82 -23.96
CA ARG A 561 5.01 16.57 -24.00
C ARG A 561 4.22 17.86 -23.78
N SER A 562 4.68 18.70 -22.85
CA SER A 562 4.12 20.03 -22.60
C SER A 562 4.34 20.97 -23.79
N ALA A 563 5.53 20.96 -24.39
CA ALA A 563 5.84 21.78 -25.56
C ALA A 563 4.94 21.44 -26.75
N GLU A 564 4.73 20.15 -27.03
CA GLU A 564 3.82 19.67 -28.09
C GLU A 564 2.38 20.13 -27.85
N LYS A 565 1.87 19.94 -26.63
CA LYS A 565 0.52 20.40 -26.27
C LYS A 565 0.39 21.92 -26.41
N ILE A 566 1.41 22.68 -26.01
CA ILE A 566 1.42 24.14 -26.17
C ILE A 566 1.39 24.53 -27.66
N ILE A 567 2.19 23.89 -28.51
CA ILE A 567 2.19 24.14 -29.97
C ILE A 567 0.79 23.91 -30.53
N TYR A 568 0.16 22.79 -30.19
CA TYR A 568 -1.20 22.48 -30.61
C TYR A 568 -2.19 23.57 -30.15
N MET A 569 -2.11 23.99 -28.89
CA MET A 569 -2.96 25.05 -28.35
C MET A 569 -2.73 26.41 -29.03
N VAL A 570 -1.49 26.79 -29.34
CA VAL A 570 -1.18 28.02 -30.08
C VAL A 570 -1.73 27.96 -31.50
N ARG A 571 -1.52 26.84 -32.20
CA ARG A 571 -2.04 26.63 -33.54
C ARG A 571 -3.57 26.76 -33.59
N ARG A 572 -4.28 26.16 -32.63
CA ARG A 572 -5.73 26.33 -32.47
C ARG A 572 -6.14 27.77 -32.25
N TYR A 573 -5.41 28.50 -31.42
CA TYR A 573 -5.65 29.92 -31.24
C TYR A 573 -5.47 30.70 -32.55
N GLU A 574 -4.45 30.39 -33.35
CA GLU A 574 -4.17 31.03 -34.64
C GLU A 574 -5.23 30.72 -35.70
N GLU A 575 -5.71 29.47 -35.76
CA GLU A 575 -6.71 29.02 -36.74
C GLU A 575 -8.14 29.43 -36.34
N ASP A 576 -8.51 29.24 -35.07
CA ASP A 576 -9.90 29.32 -34.58
C ASP A 576 -10.17 30.58 -33.72
N GLY A 577 -9.13 31.34 -33.33
CA GLY A 577 -9.26 32.50 -32.44
C GLY A 577 -9.57 32.15 -30.98
N PHE A 578 -9.59 30.85 -30.64
CA PHE A 578 -9.84 30.32 -29.30
C PHE A 578 -8.98 29.08 -29.10
N THR A 579 -8.54 28.85 -27.87
CA THR A 579 -7.83 27.63 -27.50
C THR A 579 -8.25 27.12 -26.13
N SER A 580 -8.12 25.82 -25.94
CA SER A 580 -8.40 25.13 -24.69
C SER A 580 -7.57 23.87 -24.64
N TYR A 581 -7.09 23.51 -23.45
CA TYR A 581 -6.46 22.21 -23.22
C TYR A 581 -7.40 21.04 -23.59
N TRP A 582 -8.71 21.25 -23.43
CA TRP A 582 -9.76 20.23 -23.53
C TRP A 582 -10.33 20.04 -24.94
N LEU A 583 -9.81 20.76 -25.95
CA LEU A 583 -10.28 20.74 -27.34
C LEU A 583 -9.28 20.12 -28.30
#